data_AF-A0A973NW85-F1
#
_entry.id   AF-A0A973NW85-F1
#
_cell.length_a   1.000
_cell.length_b   1.000
_cell.length_c   1.000
_cell.angle_alpha   90.00
_cell.angle_beta   90.00
_cell.angle_gamma   90.00
#
_symmetry.space_group_name_H-M   'P 1'
#
loop_
_entity.id
_entity.type
_entity.pdbx_description
1 polymer ?
#
loop_
_entity_poly.entity_id
_entity_poly.type
_entity_poly.pdbx_seq_one_letter_code
_entity_poly.pdbx_strand_id
1 'polypeptide(L)'
;MAGTGTRTASTTAGASASTTAKATAGTTPSATASTTAATSPATTSELGEFLRSRRDALTPEQAGITSYGMRRVPGLRREELAQLAGVSVAYYTRLEQGQSTGASDSIIDALARALRLRDDERAHLFELARPRAVRRPRQPRPERPAAGALRLVAAMTEVSAVLLGRRNDVLAWNPLGHALFAGHLPFDAPQDPAGRPNLTRMLFLDPHTRELYRRWDEEAGLLVASLRFVAGQYPEDRALAELIGELSVKSSAFAGLWAKHSVKLCSSGTKYLHHPEVGDLELDYEALHLPDADGQRLVIHTAPAGSNTADALKLLACGPLRRTPAPQEAPIAPRQSPATVAATAPKTTTA
;
A
#
# COMPACT_ATOMS: atom_id res chain seq x y z
N MET A 1 -36.88 23.89 67.15
CA MET A 1 -36.48 25.31 67.36
C MET A 1 -37.00 26.15 66.19
N ALA A 2 -37.06 27.48 66.35
CA ALA A 2 -37.59 28.43 65.38
C ALA A 2 -36.95 28.32 63.98
N GLY A 3 -37.55 28.80 62.88
CA GLY A 3 -38.86 29.44 62.74
C GLY A 3 -38.89 30.49 61.60
N THR A 4 -39.97 30.41 60.82
CA THR A 4 -40.79 31.52 60.27
C THR A 4 -40.25 32.52 59.22
N GLY A 5 -41.15 32.88 58.28
CA GLY A 5 -40.95 33.79 57.14
C GLY A 5 -41.33 33.13 55.80
N THR A 6 -42.58 32.97 55.30
CA THR A 6 -43.82 33.81 55.31
C THR A 6 -43.57 35.26 54.90
N ARG A 7 -44.21 35.92 53.92
CA ARG A 7 -45.46 35.77 53.09
C ARG A 7 -45.21 36.48 51.70
N THR A 8 -46.07 36.56 50.66
CA THR A 8 -47.50 36.25 50.34
C THR A 8 -47.61 35.89 48.83
N ALA A 9 -48.69 35.33 48.25
CA ALA A 9 -49.91 35.94 47.65
C ALA A 9 -49.69 37.21 46.77
N SER A 10 -50.38 37.45 45.63
CA SER A 10 -51.57 36.80 45.02
C SER A 10 -51.83 37.27 43.57
N THR A 11 -52.45 36.38 42.77
CA THR A 11 -53.61 36.59 41.85
C THR A 11 -53.80 37.94 41.12
N THR A 12 -54.00 37.93 39.79
CA THR A 12 -55.33 38.18 39.12
C THR A 12 -55.23 38.20 37.57
N ALA A 13 -56.34 37.79 36.95
CA ALA A 13 -56.64 37.60 35.52
C ALA A 13 -56.39 38.77 34.54
N GLY A 14 -56.46 38.45 33.24
CA GLY A 14 -56.50 39.41 32.14
C GLY A 14 -56.75 38.76 30.77
N ALA A 15 -57.99 38.33 30.50
CA ALA A 15 -58.40 37.87 29.17
C ALA A 15 -59.03 39.02 28.37
N SER A 16 -58.70 39.14 27.08
CA SER A 16 -59.51 39.84 26.08
C SER A 16 -59.13 39.43 24.65
N ALA A 17 -60.16 39.08 23.86
CA ALA A 17 -60.12 39.17 22.41
C ALA A 17 -60.26 40.66 22.00
N SER A 18 -60.20 41.13 20.76
CA SER A 18 -60.25 40.55 19.39
C SER A 18 -59.58 41.58 18.44
N THR A 19 -59.25 41.31 17.17
CA THR A 19 -60.18 41.49 16.02
C THR A 19 -59.41 41.39 14.68
N THR A 20 -59.87 40.50 13.79
CA THR A 20 -59.96 40.58 12.30
C THR A 20 -58.89 41.24 11.42
N ALA A 21 -58.32 40.45 10.50
CA ALA A 21 -58.12 40.82 9.08
C ALA A 21 -58.09 39.56 8.18
N LYS A 22 -58.29 39.70 6.86
CA LYS A 22 -58.79 38.64 5.94
C LYS A 22 -57.93 38.52 4.66
N ALA A 23 -57.97 37.34 4.02
CA ALA A 23 -57.45 36.99 2.68
C ALA A 23 -55.90 36.82 2.59
N THR A 24 -55.33 36.05 1.66
CA THR A 24 -55.87 35.47 0.40
C THR A 24 -55.23 34.12 0.08
N ALA A 25 -55.91 33.25 -0.67
CA ALA A 25 -55.36 31.97 -1.14
C ALA A 25 -54.42 32.16 -2.35
N GLY A 26 -53.38 31.31 -2.45
CA GLY A 26 -52.46 31.25 -3.58
C GLY A 26 -51.85 29.85 -3.76
N THR A 27 -52.38 29.09 -4.71
CA THR A 27 -51.90 27.74 -5.06
C THR A 27 -50.75 27.81 -6.06
N THR A 28 -49.66 27.09 -5.83
CA THR A 28 -48.62 26.76 -6.84
C THR A 28 -47.79 25.55 -6.35
N PRO A 29 -47.12 24.79 -7.24
CA PRO A 29 -47.16 23.33 -7.14
C PRO A 29 -45.92 22.68 -6.52
N SER A 30 -46.10 21.43 -6.08
CA SER A 30 -45.01 20.55 -5.69
C SER A 30 -44.19 20.16 -6.93
N ALA A 31 -42.97 20.70 -7.04
CA ALA A 31 -42.02 20.32 -8.07
C ALA A 31 -41.12 19.18 -7.55
N THR A 32 -41.43 17.94 -7.95
CA THR A 32 -40.61 16.77 -7.62
C THR A 32 -39.32 16.76 -8.44
N ALA A 33 -38.32 17.52 -7.98
CA ALA A 33 -36.99 17.55 -8.57
C ALA A 33 -36.26 16.22 -8.34
N SER A 34 -36.42 15.29 -9.28
CA SER A 34 -35.65 14.05 -9.33
C SER A 34 -34.18 14.37 -9.64
N THR A 35 -33.37 14.56 -8.59
CA THR A 35 -31.93 14.78 -8.74
C THR A 35 -31.25 13.50 -9.19
N THR A 36 -31.14 13.32 -10.50
CA THR A 36 -30.33 12.26 -11.11
C THR A 36 -28.86 12.58 -10.85
N ALA A 37 -28.27 11.96 -9.83
CA ALA A 37 -26.86 12.16 -9.49
C ALA A 37 -25.97 11.57 -10.60
N ALA A 38 -25.42 12.44 -11.45
CA ALA A 38 -24.45 12.06 -12.47
C ALA A 38 -23.24 11.38 -11.81
N THR A 39 -23.11 10.07 -12.03
CA THR A 39 -22.04 9.26 -11.46
C THR A 39 -20.82 9.30 -12.37
N SER A 40 -19.63 9.51 -11.80
CA SER A 40 -18.39 9.60 -12.60
C SER A 40 -17.99 8.24 -13.20
N PRO A 41 -17.47 8.19 -14.43
CA PRO A 41 -17.30 6.94 -15.19
C PRO A 41 -16.12 6.04 -14.76
N ALA A 42 -15.28 6.46 -13.81
CA ALA A 42 -14.01 5.78 -13.53
C ALA A 42 -14.15 4.41 -12.85
N THR A 43 -14.87 4.32 -11.73
CA THR A 43 -14.99 3.07 -10.95
C THR A 43 -15.77 1.98 -11.67
N THR A 44 -16.74 2.37 -12.50
CA THR A 44 -17.51 1.42 -13.32
C THR A 44 -16.66 0.85 -14.47
N SER A 45 -15.62 1.57 -14.92
CA SER A 45 -14.60 1.02 -15.84
C SER A 45 -13.78 -0.07 -15.17
N GLU A 46 -13.30 0.16 -13.94
CA GLU A 46 -12.47 -0.81 -13.20
C GLU A 46 -13.20 -2.14 -12.93
N LEU A 47 -14.47 -2.07 -12.52
CA LEU A 47 -15.33 -3.26 -12.37
C LEU A 47 -15.47 -4.03 -13.70
N GLY A 48 -15.70 -3.31 -14.80
CA GLY A 48 -15.85 -3.91 -16.12
C GLY A 48 -14.56 -4.53 -16.67
N GLU A 49 -13.42 -3.89 -16.43
CA GLU A 49 -12.09 -4.39 -16.78
C GLU A 49 -11.70 -5.62 -15.95
N PHE A 50 -11.99 -5.63 -14.65
CA PHE A 50 -11.76 -6.80 -13.80
C PHE A 50 -12.60 -8.00 -14.25
N LEU A 51 -13.91 -7.80 -14.47
CA LEU A 51 -14.80 -8.85 -15.00
C LEU A 51 -14.32 -9.39 -16.35
N ARG A 52 -13.90 -8.50 -17.26
CA ARG A 52 -13.34 -8.87 -18.57
C ARG A 52 -12.08 -9.72 -18.42
N SER A 53 -11.11 -9.27 -17.63
CA SER A 53 -9.86 -9.99 -17.36
C SER A 53 -10.11 -11.40 -16.81
N ARG A 54 -11.04 -11.55 -15.85
CA ARG A 54 -11.38 -12.85 -15.25
C ARG A 54 -12.11 -13.76 -16.25
N ARG A 55 -13.02 -13.20 -17.05
CA ARG A 55 -13.75 -13.92 -18.11
C ARG A 55 -12.81 -14.43 -19.22
N ASP A 56 -11.85 -13.60 -19.63
CA ASP A 56 -10.89 -13.94 -20.69
C ASP A 56 -9.84 -14.98 -20.22
N ALA A 57 -9.59 -15.09 -18.91
CA ALA A 57 -8.66 -16.05 -18.31
C ALA A 57 -9.26 -17.45 -18.03
N LEU A 58 -10.58 -17.55 -17.82
CA LEU A 58 -11.25 -18.82 -17.52
C LEU A 58 -11.65 -19.54 -18.82
N THR A 59 -11.20 -20.79 -18.99
CA THR A 59 -11.58 -21.62 -20.15
C THR A 59 -13.00 -22.21 -19.98
N PRO A 60 -13.74 -22.48 -21.08
CA PRO A 60 -15.05 -23.12 -20.99
C PRO A 60 -14.99 -24.50 -20.32
N GLU A 61 -13.95 -25.30 -20.56
CA GLU A 61 -13.77 -26.61 -19.94
C GLU A 61 -13.62 -26.50 -18.42
N GLN A 62 -12.81 -25.55 -17.94
CA GLN A 62 -12.69 -25.25 -16.51
C GLN A 62 -14.01 -24.75 -15.90
N ALA A 63 -14.86 -24.07 -16.69
CA ALA A 63 -16.18 -23.62 -16.26
C ALA A 63 -17.26 -24.73 -16.31
N GLY A 64 -16.95 -25.91 -16.86
CA GLY A 64 -17.90 -27.01 -17.03
C GLY A 64 -18.75 -26.93 -18.32
N ILE A 65 -18.36 -26.09 -19.29
CA ILE A 65 -19.03 -25.92 -20.57
C ILE A 65 -18.34 -26.78 -21.63
N THR A 66 -19.09 -27.65 -22.30
CA THR A 66 -18.61 -28.39 -23.47
C THR A 66 -18.57 -27.48 -24.69
N SER A 67 -17.37 -27.12 -25.18
CA SER A 67 -17.23 -26.35 -26.41
C SER A 67 -17.45 -27.20 -27.66
N TYR A 68 -18.20 -26.67 -28.63
CA TYR A 68 -18.39 -27.26 -29.94
C TYR A 68 -17.97 -26.27 -31.05
N GLY A 69 -17.10 -26.72 -31.97
CA GLY A 69 -16.69 -25.99 -33.18
C GLY A 69 -15.49 -25.05 -33.01
N MET A 70 -15.09 -24.39 -34.12
CA MET A 70 -13.98 -23.42 -34.13
C MET A 70 -14.30 -22.16 -33.31
N ARG A 71 -13.38 -21.76 -32.44
CA ARG A 71 -13.56 -20.70 -31.45
C ARG A 71 -12.65 -19.50 -31.74
N ARG A 72 -13.20 -18.29 -31.73
CA ARG A 72 -12.44 -17.03 -31.93
C ARG A 72 -11.79 -16.48 -30.65
N VAL A 73 -12.20 -16.94 -29.46
CA VAL A 73 -11.75 -16.42 -28.16
C VAL A 73 -11.42 -17.62 -27.24
N PRO A 74 -10.27 -17.63 -26.56
CA PRO A 74 -9.88 -18.74 -25.69
C PRO A 74 -10.69 -18.79 -24.38
N GLY A 75 -10.94 -17.64 -23.74
CA GLY A 75 -11.73 -17.55 -22.51
C GLY A 75 -13.24 -17.63 -22.72
N LEU A 76 -14.01 -17.51 -21.63
CA LEU A 76 -15.48 -17.55 -21.66
C LEU A 76 -16.09 -16.44 -22.53
N ARG A 77 -17.19 -16.74 -23.22
CA ARG A 77 -18.02 -15.73 -23.90
C ARG A 77 -18.91 -14.99 -22.90
N ARG A 78 -19.44 -13.85 -23.33
CA ARG A 78 -20.41 -13.09 -22.51
C ARG A 78 -21.72 -13.85 -22.31
N GLU A 79 -22.16 -14.62 -23.31
CA GLU A 79 -23.37 -15.46 -23.18
C GLU A 79 -23.16 -16.56 -22.13
N GLU A 80 -22.02 -17.24 -22.19
CA GLU A 80 -21.65 -18.38 -21.33
C GLU A 80 -21.54 -17.96 -19.86
N LEU A 81 -20.83 -16.86 -19.57
CA LEU A 81 -20.70 -16.36 -18.20
C LEU A 81 -22.05 -15.86 -17.66
N ALA A 82 -22.87 -15.19 -18.48
CA ALA A 82 -24.20 -14.75 -18.07
C ALA A 82 -25.10 -15.94 -17.73
N GLN A 83 -25.05 -17.02 -18.52
CA GLN A 83 -25.77 -18.27 -18.25
C GLN A 83 -25.30 -18.92 -16.94
N LEU A 84 -23.99 -19.06 -16.71
CA LEU A 84 -23.43 -19.63 -15.48
C LEU A 84 -23.78 -18.83 -14.22
N ALA A 85 -23.82 -17.49 -14.33
CA ALA A 85 -24.17 -16.60 -13.22
C ALA A 85 -25.69 -16.39 -13.06
N GLY A 86 -26.54 -16.95 -13.94
CA GLY A 86 -28.00 -16.78 -13.88
C GLY A 86 -28.47 -15.35 -14.16
N VAL A 87 -27.72 -14.57 -14.94
CA VAL A 87 -28.04 -13.17 -15.31
C VAL A 87 -28.28 -13.04 -16.81
N SER A 88 -28.93 -11.96 -17.25
CA SER A 88 -29.12 -11.73 -18.69
C SER A 88 -27.83 -11.23 -19.35
N VAL A 89 -27.58 -11.66 -20.60
CA VAL A 89 -26.40 -11.26 -21.38
C VAL A 89 -26.32 -9.73 -21.53
N ALA A 90 -27.46 -9.07 -21.70
CA ALA A 90 -27.56 -7.61 -21.79
C ALA A 90 -27.28 -6.90 -20.44
N TYR A 91 -27.56 -7.54 -19.30
CA TYR A 91 -27.17 -7.03 -17.99
C TYR A 91 -25.64 -7.16 -17.80
N TYR A 92 -25.10 -8.36 -18.02
CA TYR A 92 -23.65 -8.59 -17.90
C TYR A 92 -22.84 -7.69 -18.86
N THR A 93 -23.30 -7.50 -20.10
CA THR A 93 -22.63 -6.62 -21.07
C THR A 93 -22.58 -5.17 -20.60
N ARG A 94 -23.66 -4.63 -20.01
CA ARG A 94 -23.67 -3.27 -19.43
C ARG A 94 -22.77 -3.17 -18.20
N LEU A 95 -22.67 -4.22 -17.40
CA LEU A 95 -21.74 -4.29 -16.26
C LEU A 95 -20.27 -4.29 -16.74
N GLU A 96 -19.93 -5.10 -17.75
CA GLU A 96 -18.57 -5.16 -18.34
C GLU A 96 -18.19 -3.88 -19.13
N GLN A 97 -19.17 -3.06 -19.50
CA GLN A 97 -18.98 -1.77 -20.19
C GLN A 97 -19.01 -0.55 -19.26
N GLY A 98 -19.15 -0.74 -17.95
CA GLY A 98 -19.23 0.35 -16.99
C GLY A 98 -20.52 1.19 -17.06
N GLN A 99 -21.60 0.64 -17.62
CA GLN A 99 -22.88 1.32 -17.82
C GLN A 99 -23.95 0.93 -16.80
N SER A 100 -23.64 0.01 -15.87
CA SER A 100 -24.55 -0.45 -14.82
C SER A 100 -23.92 -0.19 -13.45
N THR A 101 -24.57 0.65 -12.64
CA THR A 101 -24.19 0.92 -11.25
C THR A 101 -25.11 0.17 -10.29
N GLY A 102 -24.59 -0.25 -9.12
CA GLY A 102 -25.39 -0.88 -8.08
C GLY A 102 -25.95 -2.28 -8.43
N ALA A 103 -25.08 -3.19 -8.86
CA ALA A 103 -25.43 -4.61 -8.86
C ALA A 103 -25.67 -5.10 -7.42
N SER A 104 -26.65 -6.00 -7.21
CA SER A 104 -26.90 -6.55 -5.89
C SER A 104 -25.79 -7.52 -5.46
N ASP A 105 -25.52 -7.60 -4.17
CA ASP A 105 -24.55 -8.54 -3.59
C ASP A 105 -24.80 -10.00 -4.04
N SER A 106 -26.06 -10.38 -4.29
CA SER A 106 -26.44 -11.68 -4.85
C SER A 106 -26.00 -11.90 -6.30
N ILE A 107 -26.01 -10.87 -7.14
CA ILE A 107 -25.50 -10.92 -8.52
C ILE A 107 -23.97 -10.98 -8.50
N ILE A 108 -23.34 -10.22 -7.61
CA ILE A 108 -21.88 -10.20 -7.44
C ILE A 108 -21.36 -11.55 -6.92
N ASP A 109 -22.06 -12.18 -5.95
CA ASP A 109 -21.78 -13.56 -5.52
C ASP A 109 -21.91 -14.56 -6.67
N ALA A 110 -22.98 -14.46 -7.48
CA ALA A 110 -23.19 -15.35 -8.62
C ALA A 110 -22.10 -15.22 -9.68
N LEU A 111 -21.66 -13.99 -9.98
CA LEU A 111 -20.53 -13.73 -10.87
C LEU A 111 -19.21 -14.25 -10.30
N ALA A 112 -18.95 -14.06 -9.00
CA ALA A 112 -17.75 -14.60 -8.35
C ALA A 112 -17.68 -16.13 -8.41
N ARG A 113 -18.81 -16.81 -8.17
CA ARG A 113 -18.92 -18.28 -8.29
C ARG A 113 -18.77 -18.75 -9.73
N ALA A 114 -19.41 -18.09 -10.69
CA ALA A 114 -19.33 -18.46 -12.11
C ALA A 114 -17.91 -18.28 -12.68
N LEU A 115 -17.20 -17.24 -12.25
CA LEU A 115 -15.79 -16.98 -12.59
C LEU A 115 -14.79 -17.82 -11.78
N ARG A 116 -15.25 -18.65 -10.83
CA ARG A 116 -14.43 -19.44 -9.89
C ARG A 116 -13.34 -18.60 -9.19
N LEU A 117 -13.71 -17.39 -8.77
CA LEU A 117 -12.78 -16.47 -8.11
C LEU A 117 -12.28 -17.04 -6.79
N ARG A 118 -10.99 -16.84 -6.52
CA ARG A 118 -10.39 -17.08 -5.20
C ARG A 118 -10.91 -16.07 -4.18
N ASP A 119 -10.76 -16.33 -2.88
CA ASP A 119 -11.35 -15.49 -1.83
C ASP A 119 -10.87 -14.02 -1.86
N ASP A 120 -9.61 -13.78 -2.24
CA ASP A 120 -9.03 -12.45 -2.46
C ASP A 120 -9.62 -11.73 -3.67
N GLU A 121 -9.78 -12.43 -4.79
CA GLU A 121 -10.41 -11.94 -6.02
C GLU A 121 -11.91 -11.67 -5.82
N ARG A 122 -12.59 -12.52 -5.04
CA ARG A 122 -13.99 -12.36 -4.63
C ARG A 122 -14.14 -11.13 -3.75
N ALA A 123 -13.32 -10.96 -2.71
CA ALA A 123 -13.36 -9.79 -1.84
C ALA A 123 -13.14 -8.49 -2.63
N HIS A 124 -12.20 -8.49 -3.59
CA HIS A 124 -11.98 -7.36 -4.49
C HIS A 124 -13.20 -7.04 -5.37
N LEU A 125 -13.86 -8.05 -5.94
CA LEU A 125 -15.08 -7.86 -6.74
C LEU A 125 -16.22 -7.20 -5.93
N PHE A 126 -16.41 -7.62 -4.68
CA PHE A 126 -17.42 -7.01 -3.79
C PHE A 126 -17.13 -5.54 -3.49
N GLU A 127 -15.87 -5.16 -3.29
CA GLU A 127 -15.49 -3.76 -3.09
C GLU A 127 -15.66 -2.91 -4.37
N LEU A 128 -15.30 -3.44 -5.55
CA LEU A 128 -15.53 -2.76 -6.84
C LEU A 128 -17.02 -2.55 -7.17
N ALA A 129 -17.90 -3.44 -6.68
CA ALA A 129 -19.33 -3.37 -6.95
C ALA A 129 -20.10 -2.38 -6.05
N ARG A 130 -19.55 -2.00 -4.90
CA ARG A 130 -20.24 -1.17 -3.90
C ARG A 130 -20.39 0.29 -4.37
N PRO A 131 -21.61 0.85 -4.43
CA PRO A 131 -21.82 2.26 -4.77
C PRO A 131 -21.19 3.19 -3.72
N ARG A 132 -20.03 3.78 -4.05
CA ARG A 132 -19.30 4.65 -3.12
C ARG A 132 -19.81 6.08 -3.21
N ALA A 133 -20.24 6.65 -2.08
CA ALA A 133 -20.61 8.05 -2.00
C ALA A 133 -19.38 8.94 -2.26
N VAL A 134 -19.41 9.70 -3.35
CA VAL A 134 -18.31 10.58 -3.78
C VAL A 134 -18.12 11.70 -2.75
N ARG A 135 -17.15 11.53 -1.84
CA ARG A 135 -16.64 12.62 -1.01
C ARG A 135 -15.63 13.42 -1.82
N ARG A 136 -15.77 14.75 -1.83
CA ARG A 136 -14.84 15.66 -2.54
C ARG A 136 -13.38 15.31 -2.23
N PRO A 137 -12.49 15.22 -3.24
CA PRO A 137 -11.09 14.86 -3.03
C PRO A 137 -10.42 15.91 -2.14
N ARG A 138 -10.03 15.49 -0.94
CA ARG A 138 -9.06 16.21 -0.10
C ARG A 138 -7.67 15.74 -0.50
N GLN A 139 -6.67 16.62 -0.42
CA GLN A 139 -5.28 16.17 -0.52
C GLN A 139 -5.02 15.04 0.49
N PRO A 140 -4.37 13.93 0.08
CA PRO A 140 -4.03 12.87 1.00
C PRO A 140 -3.12 13.43 2.09
N ARG A 141 -3.54 13.35 3.35
CA ARG A 141 -2.62 13.60 4.46
C ARG A 141 -1.53 12.52 4.42
N PRO A 142 -0.25 12.86 4.70
CA PRO A 142 0.79 11.85 4.79
C PRO A 142 0.42 10.79 5.83
N GLU A 143 0.62 9.51 5.50
CA GLU A 143 0.34 8.41 6.41
C GLU A 143 1.22 8.53 7.66
N ARG A 144 0.61 8.49 8.85
CA ARG A 144 1.32 8.57 10.12
C ARG A 144 1.25 7.21 10.82
N PRO A 145 2.38 6.68 11.29
CA PRO A 145 2.39 5.39 11.99
C PRO A 145 1.53 5.46 13.25
N ALA A 146 0.74 4.43 13.50
CA ALA A 146 -0.01 4.31 14.75
C ALA A 146 0.96 4.21 15.94
N ALA A 147 0.73 4.98 17.01
CA ALA A 147 1.63 5.02 18.16
C ALA A 147 1.79 3.66 18.87
N GLY A 148 0.77 2.80 18.82
CA GLY A 148 0.86 1.40 19.26
C GLY A 148 1.78 0.55 18.38
N ALA A 149 1.70 0.72 17.06
CA ALA A 149 2.55 0.01 16.10
C ALA A 149 4.02 0.41 16.23
N LEU A 150 4.33 1.69 16.48
CA LEU A 150 5.71 2.13 16.77
C LEU A 150 6.30 1.42 17.99
N ARG A 151 5.53 1.31 19.08
CA ARG A 151 5.96 0.59 20.29
C ARG A 151 6.14 -0.90 20.01
N LEU A 152 5.29 -1.51 19.18
CA LEU A 152 5.39 -2.92 18.80
C LEU A 152 6.65 -3.19 17.97
N VAL A 153 6.94 -2.36 16.96
CA VAL A 153 8.18 -2.42 16.16
C VAL A 153 9.41 -2.26 17.06
N ALA A 154 9.41 -1.30 17.97
CA ALA A 154 10.52 -1.07 18.89
C ALA A 154 10.73 -2.20 19.92
N ALA A 155 9.68 -2.96 20.26
CA ALA A 155 9.75 -4.11 21.17
C ALA A 155 10.24 -5.40 20.48
N MET A 156 10.23 -5.46 19.15
CA MET A 156 10.76 -6.59 18.38
C MET A 156 12.26 -6.42 18.19
N THR A 157 13.07 -7.18 18.93
CA THR A 157 14.54 -7.18 18.80
C THR A 157 15.06 -8.37 17.98
N GLU A 158 14.49 -9.57 18.19
CA GLU A 158 14.98 -10.84 17.64
C GLU A 158 14.51 -11.15 16.21
N VAL A 159 13.61 -10.35 15.66
CA VAL A 159 12.99 -10.57 14.34
C VAL A 159 12.98 -9.27 13.52
N SER A 160 13.09 -9.37 12.20
CA SER A 160 12.98 -8.18 11.33
C SER A 160 11.53 -7.71 11.29
N ALA A 161 11.28 -6.42 11.54
CA ALA A 161 9.96 -5.84 11.66
C ALA A 161 9.87 -4.51 10.89
N VAL A 162 8.96 -4.42 9.91
CA VAL A 162 8.75 -3.24 9.06
C VAL A 162 7.27 -2.86 9.08
N LEU A 163 6.97 -1.64 9.54
CA LEU A 163 5.62 -1.06 9.52
C LEU A 163 5.41 -0.33 8.20
N LEU A 164 4.44 -0.81 7.42
CA LEU A 164 4.09 -0.29 6.10
C LEU A 164 2.74 0.44 6.14
N GLY A 165 2.68 1.56 5.44
CA GLY A 165 1.44 2.20 5.03
C GLY A 165 0.75 1.41 3.92
N ARG A 166 -0.48 1.81 3.58
CA ARG A 166 -1.28 1.10 2.55
C ARG A 166 -0.59 1.10 1.18
N ARG A 167 0.20 2.15 0.86
CA ARG A 167 0.95 2.28 -0.41
C ARG A 167 2.31 1.59 -0.45
N ASN A 168 2.65 0.81 0.59
CA ASN A 168 4.00 0.26 0.84
C ASN A 168 5.07 1.31 1.18
N ASP A 169 4.62 2.51 1.57
CA ASP A 169 5.46 3.51 2.23
C ASP A 169 5.95 2.94 3.58
N VAL A 170 7.26 2.97 3.83
CA VAL A 170 7.80 2.61 5.14
C VAL A 170 7.47 3.71 6.13
N LEU A 171 6.76 3.37 7.21
CA LEU A 171 6.41 4.29 8.28
C LEU A 171 7.33 4.14 9.50
N ALA A 172 7.85 2.93 9.71
CA ALA A 172 8.92 2.61 10.65
C ALA A 172 9.52 1.23 10.35
N TRP A 173 10.71 0.98 10.89
CA TRP A 173 11.35 -0.33 10.97
C TRP A 173 12.12 -0.44 12.28
N ASN A 174 12.41 -1.65 12.73
CA ASN A 174 13.40 -1.88 13.78
C ASN A 174 14.82 -1.97 13.17
N PRO A 175 15.90 -1.95 13.97
CA PRO A 175 17.27 -2.00 13.45
C PRO A 175 17.53 -3.18 12.51
N LEU A 176 17.01 -4.37 12.82
CA LEU A 176 17.18 -5.56 11.99
C LEU A 176 16.39 -5.49 10.67
N GLY A 177 15.18 -4.93 10.67
CA GLY A 177 14.39 -4.70 9.46
C GLY A 177 14.95 -3.60 8.55
N HIS A 178 15.57 -2.57 9.14
CA HIS A 178 16.34 -1.57 8.40
C HIS A 178 17.58 -2.21 7.75
N ALA A 179 18.41 -2.89 8.54
CA ALA A 179 19.62 -3.54 8.04
C ALA A 179 19.31 -4.49 6.88
N LEU A 180 18.28 -5.34 7.02
CA LEU A 180 17.90 -6.37 6.05
C LEU A 180 17.45 -5.85 4.68
N PHE A 181 16.77 -4.70 4.62
CA PHE A 181 16.14 -4.20 3.37
C PHE A 181 16.66 -2.85 2.88
N ALA A 182 17.30 -2.08 3.75
CA ALA A 182 17.52 -0.65 3.55
C ALA A 182 18.81 -0.13 4.21
N GLY A 183 19.80 -0.99 4.47
CA GLY A 183 21.07 -0.60 5.12
C GLY A 183 21.85 0.51 4.39
N HIS A 184 21.57 0.73 3.10
CA HIS A 184 22.11 1.84 2.29
C HIS A 184 21.39 3.19 2.49
N LEU A 185 20.26 3.22 3.20
CA LEU A 185 19.47 4.41 3.51
C LEU A 185 19.65 4.83 4.98
N PRO A 186 19.43 6.12 5.34
CA PRO A 186 19.37 6.54 6.73
C PRO A 186 18.28 5.79 7.52
N PHE A 187 18.59 5.36 8.74
CA PHE A 187 17.63 4.66 9.61
C PHE A 187 16.38 5.50 9.91
N ASP A 188 16.52 6.82 9.98
CA ASP A 188 15.46 7.79 10.22
C ASP A 188 14.70 8.24 8.95
N ALA A 189 15.05 7.73 7.76
CA ALA A 189 14.38 8.07 6.50
C ALA A 189 12.83 7.96 6.49
N PRO A 190 12.17 7.04 7.24
CA PRO A 190 10.70 7.02 7.36
C PRO A 190 10.08 8.28 7.99
N GLN A 191 10.88 9.07 8.74
CA GLN A 191 10.44 10.28 9.43
C GLN A 191 10.17 11.45 8.49
N ASP A 192 10.82 11.51 7.31
CA ASP A 192 10.48 12.47 6.25
C ASP A 192 9.28 11.95 5.44
N PRO A 193 8.09 12.57 5.51
CA PRO A 193 6.93 12.09 4.77
C PRO A 193 7.00 12.36 3.26
N ALA A 194 7.93 13.21 2.78
CA ALA A 194 8.09 13.55 1.37
C ALA A 194 9.07 12.60 0.65
N GLY A 195 10.22 12.32 1.28
CA GLY A 195 11.28 11.45 0.76
C GLY A 195 11.26 10.00 1.27
N ARG A 196 10.28 9.59 2.08
CA ARG A 196 10.32 8.27 2.74
C ARG A 196 10.52 7.09 1.78
N PRO A 197 11.23 6.04 2.23
CA PRO A 197 11.36 4.79 1.50
C PRO A 197 9.98 4.17 1.20
N ASN A 198 9.81 3.63 -0.01
CA ASN A 198 8.63 2.86 -0.40
C ASN A 198 9.12 1.54 -0.98
N LEU A 199 8.70 0.40 -0.42
CA LEU A 199 9.26 -0.91 -0.81
C LEU A 199 9.00 -1.24 -2.28
N THR A 200 7.87 -0.79 -2.85
CA THR A 200 7.61 -0.97 -4.28
C THR A 200 8.56 -0.13 -5.12
N ARG A 201 8.77 1.14 -4.73
CA ARG A 201 9.71 2.03 -5.44
C ARG A 201 11.14 1.48 -5.37
N MET A 202 11.55 0.99 -4.20
CA MET A 202 12.86 0.36 -4.01
C MET A 202 13.01 -0.89 -4.90
N LEU A 203 12.09 -1.86 -4.84
CA LEU A 203 12.21 -3.10 -5.62
C LEU A 203 12.32 -2.89 -7.15
N PHE A 204 11.65 -1.86 -7.69
CA PHE A 204 11.62 -1.61 -9.13
C PHE A 204 12.64 -0.58 -9.62
N LEU A 205 13.07 0.38 -8.79
CA LEU A 205 13.89 1.52 -9.20
C LEU A 205 15.23 1.66 -8.46
N ASP A 206 15.44 0.98 -7.33
CA ASP A 206 16.73 0.96 -6.63
C ASP A 206 17.52 -0.31 -7.00
N PRO A 207 18.72 -0.17 -7.62
CA PRO A 207 19.58 -1.31 -7.92
C PRO A 207 19.97 -2.14 -6.70
N HIS A 208 20.21 -1.52 -5.54
CA HIS A 208 20.63 -2.25 -4.34
C HIS A 208 19.52 -3.20 -3.85
N THR A 209 18.29 -2.69 -3.73
CA THR A 209 17.13 -3.51 -3.40
C THR A 209 16.83 -4.53 -4.50
N ARG A 210 17.07 -4.22 -5.79
CA ARG A 210 16.91 -5.20 -6.87
C ARG A 210 17.87 -6.40 -6.70
N GLU A 211 19.15 -6.13 -6.43
CA GLU A 211 20.19 -7.15 -6.25
C GLU A 211 19.97 -8.01 -5.00
N LEU A 212 19.34 -7.46 -3.96
CA LEU A 212 18.97 -8.18 -2.74
C LEU A 212 18.01 -9.37 -2.98
N TYR A 213 17.15 -9.34 -4.00
CA TYR A 213 16.14 -10.39 -4.24
C TYR A 213 16.59 -11.41 -5.29
N ARG A 214 16.90 -12.65 -4.87
CA ARG A 214 17.28 -13.73 -5.80
C ARG A 214 16.15 -14.18 -6.72
N ARG A 215 14.91 -14.15 -6.24
CA ARG A 215 13.70 -14.45 -7.03
C ARG A 215 12.92 -13.18 -7.33
N TRP A 216 13.61 -12.19 -7.91
CA TRP A 216 13.06 -10.86 -8.16
C TRP A 216 11.73 -10.88 -8.93
N ASP A 217 11.59 -11.70 -9.97
CA ASP A 217 10.34 -11.77 -10.77
C ASP A 217 9.14 -12.29 -9.98
N GLU A 218 9.34 -13.22 -9.04
CA GLU A 218 8.29 -13.75 -8.17
C GLU A 218 7.80 -12.66 -7.20
N GLU A 219 8.74 -11.98 -6.51
CA GLU A 219 8.44 -10.87 -5.59
C GLU A 219 7.83 -9.66 -6.31
N ALA A 220 8.34 -9.30 -7.49
CA ALA A 220 7.84 -8.20 -8.30
C ALA A 220 6.38 -8.46 -8.74
N GLY A 221 6.07 -9.69 -9.19
CA GLY A 221 4.71 -10.08 -9.51
C GLY A 221 3.77 -10.07 -8.30
N LEU A 222 4.27 -10.54 -7.16
CA LEU A 222 3.56 -10.56 -5.87
C LEU A 222 3.19 -9.15 -5.39
N LEU A 223 4.16 -8.23 -5.35
CA LEU A 223 3.95 -6.85 -4.92
C LEU A 223 3.05 -6.06 -5.89
N VAL A 224 3.17 -6.28 -7.20
CA VAL A 224 2.25 -5.68 -8.20
C VAL A 224 0.81 -6.17 -7.98
N ALA A 225 0.62 -7.46 -7.71
CA ALA A 225 -0.70 -8.03 -7.44
C ALA A 225 -1.31 -7.50 -6.12
N SER A 226 -0.47 -7.26 -5.10
CA SER A 226 -0.88 -6.61 -3.85
C SER A 226 -1.23 -5.14 -4.04
N LEU A 227 -0.43 -4.40 -4.81
CA LEU A 227 -0.64 -2.97 -5.05
C LEU A 227 -1.95 -2.72 -5.81
N ARG A 228 -2.29 -3.60 -6.77
CA ARG A 228 -3.59 -3.56 -7.45
C ARG A 228 -4.76 -3.84 -6.51
N PHE A 229 -4.64 -4.82 -5.61
CA PHE A 229 -5.67 -5.09 -4.60
C PHE A 229 -5.94 -3.85 -3.73
N VAL A 230 -4.89 -3.14 -3.30
CA VAL A 230 -5.02 -1.88 -2.55
C VAL A 230 -5.62 -0.77 -3.42
N ALA A 231 -5.22 -0.63 -4.69
CA ALA A 231 -5.80 0.38 -5.60
C ALA A 231 -7.32 0.23 -5.72
N GLY A 232 -7.82 -1.01 -5.82
CA GLY A 232 -9.27 -1.29 -5.81
C GLY A 232 -10.00 -0.91 -4.52
N GLN A 233 -9.35 -0.99 -3.36
CA GLN A 233 -9.94 -0.54 -2.09
C GLN A 233 -9.92 0.99 -1.93
N TYR A 234 -8.97 1.66 -2.58
CA TYR A 234 -8.74 3.11 -2.45
C TYR A 234 -8.61 3.82 -3.82
N PRO A 235 -9.61 3.76 -4.72
CA PRO A 235 -9.53 4.33 -6.07
C PRO A 235 -9.39 5.87 -6.07
N GLU A 236 -9.88 6.54 -5.03
CA GLU A 236 -9.73 7.99 -4.83
C GLU A 236 -8.34 8.38 -4.26
N ASP A 237 -7.43 7.42 -4.02
CA ASP A 237 -6.10 7.71 -3.49
C ASP A 237 -5.15 8.18 -4.60
N ARG A 238 -5.20 9.49 -4.85
CA ARG A 238 -4.34 10.19 -5.81
C ARG A 238 -2.84 9.84 -5.67
N ALA A 239 -2.30 9.70 -4.47
CA ALA A 239 -0.87 9.43 -4.31
C ALA A 239 -0.51 7.95 -4.57
N LEU A 240 -1.48 7.04 -4.48
CA LEU A 240 -1.33 5.67 -4.98
C LEU A 240 -1.37 5.65 -6.51
N ALA A 241 -2.27 6.42 -7.13
CA ALA A 241 -2.30 6.58 -8.59
C ALA A 241 -1.02 7.24 -9.14
N GLU A 242 -0.48 8.24 -8.45
CA GLU A 242 0.81 8.88 -8.79
C GLU A 242 1.98 7.88 -8.67
N LEU A 243 2.03 7.03 -7.63
CA LEU A 243 3.01 5.95 -7.50
C LEU A 243 2.91 4.92 -8.65
N ILE A 244 1.70 4.47 -8.99
CA ILE A 244 1.47 3.52 -10.09
C ILE A 244 1.89 4.14 -11.44
N GLY A 245 1.56 5.42 -11.67
CA GLY A 245 1.97 6.16 -12.86
C GLY A 245 3.50 6.32 -12.95
N GLU A 246 4.15 6.69 -11.85
CA GLU A 246 5.61 6.79 -11.78
C GLU A 246 6.28 5.45 -12.14
N LEU A 247 5.86 4.36 -11.50
CA LEU A 247 6.45 3.03 -11.72
C LEU A 247 6.19 2.51 -13.13
N SER A 248 5.01 2.79 -13.70
CA SER A 248 4.68 2.40 -15.08
C SER A 248 5.52 3.14 -16.13
N VAL A 249 5.92 4.38 -15.85
CA VAL A 249 6.82 5.15 -16.74
C VAL A 249 8.28 4.76 -16.54
N LYS A 250 8.72 4.55 -15.30
CA LYS A 250 10.15 4.31 -14.97
C LYS A 250 10.58 2.85 -15.04
N SER A 251 9.65 1.88 -15.06
CA SER A 251 9.97 0.45 -15.14
C SER A 251 9.07 -0.30 -16.13
N SER A 252 9.64 -0.73 -17.25
CA SER A 252 8.96 -1.57 -18.24
C SER A 252 8.50 -2.92 -17.66
N ALA A 253 9.25 -3.46 -16.70
CA ALA A 253 8.89 -4.68 -15.99
C ALA A 253 7.67 -4.45 -15.07
N PHE A 254 7.60 -3.32 -14.35
CA PHE A 254 6.39 -2.95 -13.61
C PHE A 254 5.19 -2.82 -14.56
N ALA A 255 5.33 -2.08 -15.66
CA ALA A 255 4.25 -1.89 -16.63
C ALA A 255 3.75 -3.23 -17.21
N GLY A 256 4.66 -4.14 -17.56
CA GLY A 256 4.33 -5.48 -18.06
C GLY A 256 3.65 -6.38 -17.03
N LEU A 257 4.02 -6.30 -15.75
CA LEU A 257 3.32 -6.99 -14.66
C LEU A 257 1.97 -6.33 -14.34
N TRP A 258 1.89 -5.01 -14.38
CA TRP A 258 0.67 -4.25 -14.16
C TRP A 258 -0.38 -4.62 -15.21
N ALA A 259 0.01 -4.72 -16.49
CA ALA A 259 -0.86 -5.14 -17.59
C ALA A 259 -1.41 -6.57 -17.49
N LYS A 260 -0.91 -7.42 -16.57
CA LYS A 260 -1.43 -8.78 -16.35
C LYS A 260 -2.65 -8.85 -15.41
N HIS A 261 -3.08 -7.72 -14.83
CA HIS A 261 -4.25 -7.62 -13.92
C HIS A 261 -4.32 -8.73 -12.83
N SER A 262 -3.16 -9.19 -12.37
CA SER A 262 -3.06 -10.12 -11.25
C SER A 262 -3.46 -9.40 -9.96
N VAL A 263 -4.17 -10.10 -9.09
CA VAL A 263 -4.67 -9.60 -7.80
C VAL A 263 -4.38 -10.68 -6.77
N LYS A 264 -3.64 -10.31 -5.71
CA LYS A 264 -3.31 -11.23 -4.62
C LYS A 264 -3.05 -10.44 -3.34
N LEU A 265 -3.71 -10.81 -2.25
CA LEU A 265 -3.36 -10.29 -0.93
C LEU A 265 -2.12 -11.04 -0.42
N CYS A 266 -1.11 -10.29 0.02
CA CYS A 266 0.17 -10.85 0.47
C CYS A 266 0.20 -10.94 2.00
N SER A 267 -0.53 -11.92 2.54
CA SER A 267 -0.59 -12.18 3.98
C SER A 267 0.68 -12.84 4.52
N SER A 268 1.19 -13.86 3.82
CA SER A 268 2.38 -14.61 4.23
C SER A 268 3.05 -15.31 3.04
N GLY A 269 4.26 -15.81 3.26
CA GLY A 269 5.09 -16.50 2.27
C GLY A 269 6.57 -16.49 2.65
N THR A 270 7.45 -16.82 1.71
CA THR A 270 8.90 -16.89 1.93
C THR A 270 9.65 -15.96 0.97
N LYS A 271 10.58 -15.16 1.49
CA LYS A 271 11.48 -14.28 0.73
C LYS A 271 12.84 -14.95 0.53
N TYR A 272 13.33 -14.88 -0.70
CA TYR A 272 14.63 -15.43 -1.12
C TYR A 272 15.59 -14.28 -1.38
N LEU A 273 16.47 -13.99 -0.41
CA LEU A 273 17.37 -12.85 -0.46
C LEU A 273 18.83 -13.28 -0.64
N HIS A 274 19.67 -12.36 -1.11
CA HIS A 274 21.13 -12.42 -1.09
C HIS A 274 21.63 -11.10 -0.49
N HIS A 275 21.87 -11.11 0.82
CA HIS A 275 22.26 -9.92 1.58
C HIS A 275 23.78 -9.71 1.48
N PRO A 276 24.28 -8.50 1.19
CA PRO A 276 25.70 -8.26 0.93
C PRO A 276 26.63 -8.60 2.11
N GLU A 277 26.14 -8.52 3.35
CA GLU A 277 26.96 -8.79 4.55
C GLU A 277 26.87 -10.24 5.07
N VAL A 278 25.75 -10.94 4.84
CA VAL A 278 25.48 -12.26 5.45
C VAL A 278 25.08 -13.33 4.43
N GLY A 279 25.09 -12.99 3.15
CA GLY A 279 24.84 -13.91 2.04
C GLY A 279 23.39 -14.35 1.92
N ASP A 280 23.22 -15.63 1.63
CA ASP A 280 21.96 -16.22 1.25
C ASP A 280 20.98 -16.38 2.42
N LEU A 281 19.82 -15.72 2.32
CA LEU A 281 18.74 -15.81 3.32
C LEU A 281 17.45 -16.37 2.69
N GLU A 282 16.75 -17.19 3.46
CA GLU A 282 15.43 -17.74 3.14
C GLU A 282 14.51 -17.47 4.34
N LEU A 283 13.63 -16.48 4.20
CA LEU A 283 12.92 -15.85 5.32
C LEU A 283 11.41 -15.95 5.15
N ASP A 284 10.75 -16.61 6.11
CA ASP A 284 9.29 -16.60 6.16
C ASP A 284 8.80 -15.24 6.66
N TYR A 285 7.75 -14.72 6.03
CA TYR A 285 7.14 -13.44 6.38
C TYR A 285 5.66 -13.58 6.72
N GLU A 286 5.22 -12.76 7.67
CA GLU A 286 3.83 -12.63 8.12
C GLU A 286 3.44 -11.14 8.13
N ALA A 287 2.30 -10.81 7.51
CA ALA A 287 1.79 -9.44 7.37
C ALA A 287 0.54 -9.23 8.24
N LEU A 288 0.75 -8.64 9.42
CA LEU A 288 -0.29 -8.35 10.39
C LEU A 288 -0.96 -7.00 10.10
N HIS A 289 -2.19 -7.03 9.58
CA HIS A 289 -2.98 -5.83 9.35
C HIS A 289 -3.50 -5.21 10.66
N LEU A 290 -3.40 -3.89 10.79
CA LEU A 290 -3.89 -3.16 11.96
C LEU A 290 -5.32 -2.62 11.71
N PRO A 291 -6.35 -3.07 12.47
CA PRO A 291 -7.76 -2.76 12.17
C PRO A 291 -8.09 -1.26 12.09
N ASP A 292 -7.53 -0.46 13.00
CA ASP A 292 -7.88 0.97 13.17
C ASP A 292 -6.85 1.94 12.56
N ALA A 293 -5.97 1.47 11.68
CA ALA A 293 -4.80 2.23 11.20
C ALA A 293 -4.78 2.49 9.69
N ASP A 294 -5.95 2.73 9.08
CA ASP A 294 -6.11 3.18 7.68
C ASP A 294 -5.38 2.32 6.61
N GLY A 295 -5.27 1.00 6.86
CA GLY A 295 -4.62 0.04 5.97
C GLY A 295 -3.14 -0.22 6.28
N GLN A 296 -2.62 0.29 7.40
CA GLN A 296 -1.28 -0.06 7.89
C GLN A 296 -1.17 -1.56 8.21
N ARG A 297 0.02 -2.11 7.97
CA ARG A 297 0.36 -3.49 8.30
C ARG A 297 1.79 -3.60 8.80
N LEU A 298 2.01 -4.46 9.78
CA LEU A 298 3.33 -4.83 10.27
C LEU A 298 3.77 -6.10 9.54
N VAL A 299 4.87 -6.04 8.79
CA VAL A 299 5.47 -7.21 8.15
C VAL A 299 6.64 -7.68 9.01
N ILE A 300 6.55 -8.90 9.50
CA ILE A 300 7.56 -9.56 10.34
C ILE A 300 8.27 -10.61 9.47
N HIS A 301 9.60 -10.71 9.58
CA HIS A 301 10.39 -11.73 8.89
C HIS A 301 11.13 -12.59 9.91
N THR A 302 11.04 -13.91 9.73
CA THR A 302 11.54 -14.93 10.67
C THR A 302 12.29 -16.03 9.92
N ALA A 303 13.02 -16.84 10.66
CA ALA A 303 13.67 -18.05 10.17
C ALA A 303 13.50 -19.18 11.20
N PRO A 304 13.43 -20.45 10.78
CA PRO A 304 13.37 -21.58 11.71
C PRO A 304 14.55 -21.58 12.70
N ALA A 305 14.28 -21.84 13.97
CA ALA A 305 15.31 -21.86 15.01
C ALA A 305 16.38 -22.93 14.71
N GLY A 306 17.66 -22.55 14.82
CA GLY A 306 18.80 -23.42 14.49
C GLY A 306 19.10 -23.56 12.99
N SER A 307 18.44 -22.79 12.12
CA SER A 307 18.81 -22.68 10.70
C SER A 307 19.98 -21.70 10.49
N ASN A 308 20.74 -21.91 9.41
CA ASN A 308 21.78 -20.97 8.98
C ASN A 308 21.24 -19.54 8.79
N THR A 309 19.99 -19.39 8.29
CA THR A 309 19.35 -18.08 8.15
C THR A 309 19.07 -17.42 9.50
N ALA A 310 18.67 -18.18 10.53
CA ALA A 310 18.48 -17.64 11.87
C ALA A 310 19.79 -17.15 12.50
N ASP A 311 20.91 -17.83 12.24
CA ASP A 311 22.22 -17.36 12.70
C ASP A 311 22.75 -16.18 11.88
N ALA A 312 22.49 -16.14 10.58
CA ALA A 312 22.78 -14.99 9.72
C ALA A 312 21.98 -13.74 10.12
N LEU A 313 20.72 -13.88 10.55
CA LEU A 313 19.93 -12.78 11.13
C LEU A 313 20.54 -12.25 12.44
N LYS A 314 21.05 -13.14 13.32
CA LYS A 314 21.75 -12.71 14.55
C LYS A 314 23.03 -11.94 14.23
N LEU A 315 23.83 -12.43 13.27
CA LEU A 315 25.03 -11.73 12.80
C LEU A 315 24.70 -10.33 12.28
N LEU A 316 23.62 -10.20 11.50
CA LEU A 316 23.13 -8.91 11.01
C LEU A 316 22.63 -8.01 12.15
N ALA A 317 21.95 -8.56 13.16
CA ALA A 317 21.45 -7.84 14.33
C ALA A 317 22.58 -7.33 15.25
N CYS A 318 23.70 -8.05 15.35
CA CYS A 318 24.91 -7.57 16.02
C CYS A 318 25.60 -6.41 15.29
N GLY A 319 25.19 -6.13 14.05
CA GLY A 319 25.82 -5.16 13.15
C GLY A 319 27.20 -5.63 12.68
N PRO A 320 27.83 -4.88 11.76
CA PRO A 320 29.20 -5.16 11.40
C PRO A 320 30.08 -5.04 12.65
N LEU A 321 30.75 -6.15 13.00
CA LEU A 321 32.04 -6.09 13.69
C LEU A 321 32.84 -5.02 12.95
N ARG A 322 33.05 -3.86 13.59
CA ARG A 322 33.76 -2.75 12.95
C ARG A 322 35.09 -3.31 12.50
N ARG A 323 35.27 -3.46 11.18
CA ARG A 323 36.60 -3.59 10.60
C ARG A 323 37.28 -2.27 10.92
N THR A 324 37.99 -2.24 12.04
CA THR A 324 38.95 -1.19 12.36
C THR A 324 39.76 -1.00 11.08
N PRO A 325 39.75 0.18 10.45
CA PRO A 325 40.60 0.40 9.30
C PRO A 325 42.02 0.07 9.77
N ALA A 326 42.71 -0.82 9.04
CA ALA A 326 44.09 -1.15 9.35
C ALA A 326 44.85 0.18 9.51
N PRO A 327 45.67 0.35 10.57
CA PRO A 327 46.27 1.63 10.89
C PRO A 327 46.98 2.14 9.64
N GLN A 328 46.44 3.22 9.08
CA GLN A 328 46.89 3.78 7.82
C GLN A 328 48.34 4.20 8.03
N GLU A 329 49.28 3.48 7.42
CA GLU A 329 50.70 3.78 7.55
C GLU A 329 50.92 5.25 7.20
N ALA A 330 51.35 6.01 8.21
CA ALA A 330 51.58 7.43 8.03
C ALA A 330 52.64 7.61 6.94
N PRO A 331 52.44 8.53 5.98
CA PRO A 331 53.42 8.75 4.93
C PRO A 331 54.75 9.12 5.56
N ILE A 332 55.77 8.28 5.33
CA ILE A 332 57.12 8.48 5.84
C ILE A 332 57.63 9.81 5.25
N ALA A 333 57.70 10.84 6.08
CA ALA A 333 58.24 12.13 5.69
C ALA A 333 59.70 11.94 5.23
N PRO A 334 60.11 12.52 4.09
CA PRO A 334 61.47 12.35 3.59
C PRO A 334 62.47 12.91 4.59
N ARG A 335 63.49 12.11 4.92
CA ARG A 335 64.58 12.52 5.81
C ARG A 335 65.24 13.78 5.25
N GLN A 336 65.22 14.87 6.03
CA GLN A 336 66.02 16.04 5.72
C GLN A 336 67.50 15.65 5.76
N SER A 337 68.22 15.94 4.68
CA SER A 337 69.68 15.77 4.64
C SER A 337 70.34 16.75 5.61
N PRO A 338 71.42 16.37 6.32
CA PRO A 338 72.08 17.27 7.25
C PRO A 338 72.70 18.46 6.51
N ALA A 339 72.53 19.66 7.06
CA ALA A 339 73.10 20.87 6.50
C ALA A 339 74.63 20.80 6.48
N THR A 340 75.24 21.17 5.35
CA THR A 340 76.70 21.29 5.23
C THR A 340 77.20 22.40 6.14
N VAL A 341 77.96 22.05 7.18
CA VAL A 341 78.68 23.01 8.01
C VAL A 341 79.81 23.60 7.17
N ALA A 342 79.69 24.87 6.79
CA ALA A 342 80.74 25.59 6.08
C ALA A 342 81.94 25.80 7.02
N ALA A 343 83.09 25.23 6.67
CA ALA A 343 84.32 25.38 7.43
C ALA A 343 84.96 26.75 7.15
N THR A 344 84.94 27.64 8.14
CA THR A 344 85.72 28.89 8.11
C THR A 344 87.19 28.57 8.40
N ALA A 345 88.04 28.62 7.36
CA ALA A 345 89.48 28.45 7.51
C ALA A 345 90.15 29.66 8.20
N PRO A 346 91.21 29.44 9.02
CA PRO A 346 91.88 30.52 9.74
C PRO A 346 92.84 31.32 8.83
N LYS A 347 92.94 32.63 9.07
CA LYS A 347 94.04 33.48 8.55
C LYS A 347 95.05 33.81 9.65
N THR A 348 96.22 33.21 9.53
CA THR A 348 97.53 33.66 10.02
C THR A 348 98.37 34.01 8.77
N THR A 349 99.34 34.93 8.72
CA THR A 349 99.99 35.78 9.74
C THR A 349 100.83 36.88 9.03
N THR A 350 101.16 37.98 9.73
CA THR A 350 102.24 38.97 9.43
C THR A 350 102.14 39.87 8.17
N ALA A 351 102.00 41.18 8.43
CA ALA A 351 103.08 42.16 8.25
C ALA A 351 102.96 43.23 9.36
#